data_AF-A0A0K2RTS9-F1
#
_entry.id   AF-A0A0K2RTS9-F1
#
_cell.length_a   1.000
_cell.length_b   1.000
_cell.length_c   1.000
_cell.angle_alpha   90.00
_cell.angle_beta   90.00
_cell.angle_gamma   90.00
#
_symmetry.space_group_name_H-M   'P 1'
#
loop_
_entity.id
_entity.type
_entity.pdbx_description
1 polymer ?
#
loop_
_entity_poly.entity_id
_entity_poly.type
_entity_poly.pdbx_seq_one_letter_code
_entity_poly.pdbx_strand_id
1 'polypeptide(L)'
;MDRQCGSGLDAIALASRLVAAGGNGVFLAGGVESISTAPLRARRNPDPDGEPDFYTRATFVPPGFGDPDMGVAAENVARECGVSREQQDGFAVRSHERAVAARAAGAFASEIVPLEAGAPWCRRMTDPGHPSRPDSWPAFRRHSYRAAL
;
A
#
# COMPACT_ATOMS: atom_id res chain seq x y z
N MET A 1 7.28 9.31 14.28
CA MET A 1 5.96 9.79 13.81
C MET A 1 5.37 8.64 13.03
N ASP A 2 4.27 8.05 13.50
CA ASP A 2 3.51 7.06 12.75
C ASP A 2 2.17 7.71 12.39
N ARG A 3 1.99 8.00 11.10
CA ARG A 3 0.74 8.50 10.52
C ARG A 3 0.23 7.57 9.42
N GLN A 4 0.47 6.26 9.58
CA GLN A 4 0.01 5.24 8.65
C GLN A 4 0.49 5.55 7.21
N CYS A 5 -0.39 5.46 6.22
CA CYS A 5 -0.09 5.76 4.82
C CYS A 5 0.42 7.20 4.58
N GLY A 6 0.22 8.13 5.52
CA GLY A 6 0.73 9.50 5.45
C GLY A 6 2.15 9.70 5.98
N SER A 7 2.78 8.68 6.55
CA SER A 7 4.03 8.83 7.33
C SER A 7 5.20 9.39 6.51
N GLY A 8 5.35 8.98 5.24
CA GLY A 8 6.43 9.48 4.38
C GLY A 8 6.30 10.98 4.09
N LEU A 9 5.07 11.45 3.82
CA LEU A 9 4.81 12.88 3.61
C LEU A 9 4.93 13.67 4.91
N ASP A 10 4.51 13.08 6.04
CA ASP A 10 4.63 13.71 7.36
C ASP A 10 6.09 13.94 7.76
N ALA A 11 6.99 13.00 7.43
CA ALA A 11 8.43 13.18 7.60
C ALA A 11 8.97 14.37 6.80
N ILE A 12 8.53 14.53 5.54
CA ILE A 12 8.89 15.65 4.68
C ILE A 12 8.34 16.97 5.26
N ALA A 13 7.09 16.99 5.71
CA ALA A 13 6.46 18.16 6.33
C ALA A 13 7.18 18.59 7.61
N LEU A 14 7.62 17.63 8.43
CA LEU A 14 8.42 17.91 9.62
C LEU A 14 9.79 18.50 9.25
N ALA A 15 10.51 17.91 8.30
CA ALA A 15 11.79 18.44 7.83
C ALA A 15 11.66 19.88 7.31
N SER A 16 10.61 20.16 6.53
CA SER A 16 10.31 21.52 6.06
C SER A 16 10.09 22.51 7.22
N ARG A 17 9.36 22.11 8.27
CA ARG A 17 9.15 22.94 9.47
C ARG A 17 10.44 23.18 10.25
N LEU A 18 11.32 22.19 10.34
CA LEU A 18 12.61 22.33 11.02
C LEU A 18 13.53 23.31 10.27
N VAL A 19 13.56 23.26 8.93
CA VAL A 19 14.26 24.25 8.10
C VAL A 19 13.69 25.66 8.33
N ALA A 20 12.36 25.79 8.29
CA ALA A 20 11.70 27.08 8.48
C ALA A 20 11.93 27.68 9.88
N ALA A 21 12.11 26.84 10.91
CA ALA A 21 12.40 27.25 12.27
C ALA A 21 13.86 27.69 12.49
N GLY A 22 14.69 27.75 11.44
CA GLY A 22 16.11 28.07 11.55
C GLY A 22 16.96 26.89 12.03
N GLY A 23 16.47 25.66 11.85
CA GLY A 23 17.26 24.46 12.09
C GLY A 23 18.51 24.44 11.22
N ASN A 24 19.67 24.32 11.84
CA ASN A 24 20.95 24.30 11.12
C ASN A 24 21.21 22.91 10.52
N GLY A 25 21.55 22.85 9.23
CA GLY A 25 21.98 21.64 8.55
C GLY A 25 21.12 21.27 7.34
N VAL A 26 21.37 20.07 6.81
CA VAL A 26 20.61 19.46 5.70
C VAL A 26 19.77 18.33 6.27
N PHE A 27 18.48 18.32 5.94
CA PHE A 27 17.55 17.27 6.35
C PHE A 27 17.29 16.30 5.19
N LEU A 28 17.43 15.01 5.45
CA LEU A 28 16.93 13.94 4.58
C LEU A 28 15.61 13.43 5.16
N ALA A 29 14.56 13.41 4.34
CA ALA A 29 13.23 12.98 4.76
C ALA A 29 12.56 12.14 3.67
N GLY A 30 11.73 11.20 4.10
CA GLY A 30 11.00 10.28 3.24
C GLY A 30 10.33 9.19 4.06
N GLY A 31 9.92 8.11 3.40
CA GLY A 31 9.35 6.92 4.04
C GLY A 31 9.88 5.65 3.40
N VAL A 32 9.93 4.57 4.17
CA VAL A 32 10.27 3.23 3.71
C VAL A 32 9.25 2.25 4.28
N GLU A 33 8.92 1.20 3.53
CA GLU A 33 7.95 0.17 3.92
C GLU A 33 8.48 -1.18 3.43
N SER A 34 8.35 -2.22 4.26
CA SER A 34 8.61 -3.60 3.84
C SER A 34 7.56 -4.54 4.43
N ILE A 35 6.45 -4.68 3.70
CA ILE A 35 5.32 -5.53 4.10
C ILE A 35 5.75 -7.00 4.11
N SER A 36 6.59 -7.43 3.17
CA SER A 36 7.03 -8.83 3.03
C SER A 36 7.86 -9.34 4.21
N THR A 37 8.51 -8.45 4.95
CA THR A 37 9.31 -8.81 6.14
C THR A 37 8.71 -8.25 7.42
N ALA A 38 7.43 -7.85 7.40
CA ALA A 38 6.76 -7.39 8.59
C ALA A 38 6.77 -8.50 9.66
N PRO A 39 7.12 -8.20 10.92
CA PRO A 39 7.11 -9.21 11.97
C PRO A 39 5.69 -9.67 12.27
N LEU A 40 5.54 -10.91 12.74
CA LEU A 40 4.30 -11.34 13.37
C LEU A 40 4.04 -10.45 14.58
N ARG A 41 2.80 -9.98 14.71
CA ARG A 41 2.37 -9.14 15.82
C ARG A 41 1.31 -9.89 16.61
N ALA A 42 1.41 -9.85 17.93
CA ALA A 42 0.42 -10.44 18.82
C ALA A 42 0.05 -9.46 19.92
N ARG A 43 -1.23 -9.48 20.32
CA ARG A 43 -1.68 -8.88 21.57
C ARG A 43 -1.40 -9.86 22.70
N ARG A 44 -1.14 -9.31 23.89
CA ARG A 44 -1.06 -10.12 25.11
C ARG A 44 -2.45 -10.70 25.38
N ASN A 45 -2.52 -12.03 25.56
CA ASN A 45 -3.72 -12.66 26.05
C ASN A 45 -3.89 -12.32 27.54
N PRO A 46 -5.06 -11.80 27.98
CA PRO A 46 -5.32 -11.57 29.40
C PRO A 46 -5.40 -12.87 30.21
N ASP A 47 -5.70 -14.01 29.58
CA ASP A 47 -5.63 -15.34 30.18
C ASP A 47 -4.16 -15.77 30.33
N PRO A 48 -3.67 -16.08 31.55
CA PRO A 48 -2.30 -16.55 31.78
C PRO A 48 -1.95 -17.85 31.03
N ASP A 49 -2.94 -18.71 30.78
CA ASP A 49 -2.75 -19.99 30.09
C ASP A 49 -3.13 -19.91 28.60
N GLY A 50 -3.49 -18.72 28.12
CA GLY A 50 -3.98 -18.50 26.77
C GLY A 50 -2.87 -18.24 25.74
N GLU A 51 -3.09 -18.72 24.51
CA GLU A 51 -2.20 -18.47 23.37
C GLU A 51 -2.17 -16.98 22.96
N PRO A 52 -1.06 -16.47 22.39
CA PRO A 52 -0.99 -15.11 21.87
C PRO A 52 -2.02 -14.83 20.77
N ASP A 53 -2.67 -13.68 20.86
CA ASP A 53 -3.66 -13.24 19.87
C ASP A 53 -2.96 -12.51 18.71
N PHE A 54 -2.61 -13.26 17.67
CA PHE A 54 -1.93 -12.73 16.49
C PHE A 54 -2.86 -11.87 15.63
N TYR A 55 -2.32 -10.76 15.12
CA TYR A 55 -3.05 -9.85 14.25
C TYR A 55 -2.18 -9.37 13.09
N THR A 56 -2.83 -9.12 11.95
CA THR A 56 -2.18 -8.64 10.71
C THR A 56 -2.20 -7.12 10.59
N ARG A 57 -3.14 -6.45 11.27
CA ARG A 57 -3.34 -5.00 11.23
C ARG A 57 -3.59 -4.44 12.63
N ALA A 58 -2.88 -3.35 12.96
CA ALA A 58 -3.14 -2.61 14.19
C ALA A 58 -4.43 -1.77 14.05
N THR A 59 -5.12 -1.54 15.16
CA THR A 59 -6.30 -0.66 15.17
C THR A 59 -5.91 0.77 14.84
N PHE A 60 -6.58 1.40 13.86
CA PHE A 60 -6.24 2.74 13.39
C PHE A 60 -7.04 3.85 14.05
N VAL A 61 -8.17 3.50 14.66
CA VAL A 61 -9.07 4.45 15.30
C VAL A 61 -9.27 4.14 16.79
N PRO A 62 -9.63 5.15 17.60
CA PRO A 62 -10.03 4.90 18.98
C PRO A 62 -11.26 3.97 19.07
N PRO A 63 -11.46 3.28 20.21
CA PRO A 63 -12.66 2.50 20.44
C PRO A 63 -13.93 3.34 20.23
N GLY A 64 -14.95 2.73 19.59
CA GLY A 64 -16.25 3.36 19.36
C GLY A 64 -16.44 4.07 18.01
N PHE A 65 -15.38 4.25 17.21
CA PHE A 65 -15.46 4.94 15.90
C PHE A 65 -15.60 4.00 14.70
N GLY A 66 -15.46 2.68 14.90
CA GLY A 66 -15.45 1.67 13.85
C GLY A 66 -14.11 1.59 13.12
N ASP A 67 -13.51 0.41 13.09
CA ASP A 67 -12.18 0.16 12.49
C ASP A 67 -12.28 -0.91 11.38
N PRO A 68 -13.05 -0.65 10.30
CA PRO A 68 -13.22 -1.63 9.23
C PRO A 68 -11.90 -1.90 8.52
N ASP A 69 -11.76 -3.09 7.94
CA ASP A 69 -10.67 -3.34 7.00
C ASP A 69 -10.72 -2.35 5.83
N MET A 70 -9.56 -1.99 5.30
CA MET A 70 -9.42 -0.92 4.30
C MET A 70 -10.27 -1.13 3.05
N GLY A 71 -10.47 -2.39 2.62
CA GLY A 71 -11.37 -2.71 1.51
C GLY A 71 -12.83 -2.39 1.82
N VAL A 72 -13.31 -2.77 3.01
CA VAL A 72 -14.67 -2.44 3.47
C VAL A 72 -14.84 -0.93 3.65
N ALA A 73 -13.81 -0.25 4.16
CA ALA A 73 -13.80 1.21 4.25
C ALA A 73 -13.93 1.85 2.85
N ALA A 74 -13.21 1.34 1.85
CA ALA A 74 -13.29 1.81 0.47
C ALA A 74 -14.68 1.57 -0.14
N GLU A 75 -15.30 0.40 0.09
CA GLU A 75 -16.67 0.11 -0.36
C GLU A 75 -17.71 1.05 0.28
N ASN A 76 -17.55 1.36 1.57
CA ASN A 76 -18.41 2.33 2.24
C ASN A 76 -18.30 3.73 1.61
N VAL A 77 -17.08 4.18 1.32
CA VAL A 77 -16.85 5.46 0.62
C VAL A 77 -17.42 5.40 -0.79
N ALA A 78 -17.23 4.31 -1.52
CA ALA A 78 -17.77 4.16 -2.87
C ALA A 78 -19.29 4.26 -2.89
N ARG A 79 -19.96 3.61 -1.93
CA ARG A 79 -21.42 3.70 -1.77
C ARG A 79 -21.88 5.11 -1.42
N GLU A 80 -21.24 5.78 -0.47
CA GLU A 80 -21.58 7.15 -0.05
C GLU A 80 -21.38 8.17 -1.18
N CYS A 81 -20.29 8.03 -1.94
CA CYS A 81 -19.96 8.93 -3.03
C CYS A 81 -20.56 8.54 -4.39
N GLY A 82 -21.35 7.46 -4.45
CA GLY A 82 -21.96 6.98 -5.70
C GLY A 82 -20.95 6.53 -6.76
N VAL A 83 -19.82 5.96 -6.36
CA VAL A 83 -18.76 5.48 -7.26
C VAL A 83 -19.05 4.05 -7.70
N SER A 84 -19.53 3.90 -8.94
CA SER A 84 -19.90 2.62 -9.52
C SER A 84 -18.70 1.70 -9.74
N ARG A 85 -18.96 0.40 -9.80
CA ARG A 85 -17.94 -0.61 -10.12
C ARG A 85 -17.27 -0.33 -11.46
N GLU A 86 -18.02 0.08 -12.47
CA GLU A 86 -17.51 0.42 -13.80
C GLU A 86 -16.55 1.62 -13.75
N GLN A 87 -16.81 2.61 -12.88
CA GLN A 87 -15.91 3.75 -12.69
C GLN A 87 -14.60 3.31 -12.03
N GLN A 88 -14.67 2.46 -11.01
CA GLN A 88 -13.50 1.89 -10.33
C GLN A 88 -12.65 1.06 -11.28
N ASP A 89 -13.26 0.12 -12.00
CA ASP A 89 -12.59 -0.74 -12.99
C ASP A 89 -11.96 0.11 -14.11
N GLY A 90 -12.70 1.10 -14.61
CA GLY A 90 -12.22 2.02 -15.63
C GLY A 90 -11.00 2.83 -15.15
N PHE A 91 -10.99 3.27 -13.89
CA PHE A 91 -9.82 3.94 -13.30
C PHE A 91 -8.64 2.99 -13.16
N ALA A 92 -8.86 1.76 -12.67
CA ALA A 92 -7.80 0.77 -12.48
C ALA A 92 -7.07 0.45 -13.79
N VAL A 93 -7.81 0.24 -14.89
CA VAL A 93 -7.23 0.01 -16.23
C VAL A 93 -6.40 1.20 -16.67
N ARG A 94 -6.97 2.42 -16.64
CA ARG A 94 -6.25 3.63 -17.05
C ARG A 94 -5.00 3.90 -16.21
N SER A 95 -5.05 3.64 -14.92
CA SER A 95 -3.92 3.78 -14.01
C SER A 95 -2.78 2.85 -14.42
N HIS A 96 -3.10 1.58 -14.69
CA HIS A 96 -2.12 0.60 -15.14
C HIS A 96 -1.52 0.95 -16.52
N GLU A 97 -2.35 1.34 -17.49
CA GLU A 97 -1.90 1.78 -18.82
C GLU A 97 -0.91 2.96 -18.71
N ARG A 98 -1.22 3.96 -17.88
CA ARG A 98 -0.33 5.10 -17.63
C ARG A 98 1.00 4.66 -17.02
N ALA A 99 0.97 3.77 -16.02
CA ALA A 99 2.18 3.28 -15.38
C ALA A 99 3.10 2.52 -16.37
N VAL A 100 2.52 1.66 -17.20
CA VAL A 100 3.25 0.91 -18.24
C VAL A 100 3.84 1.86 -19.28
N ALA A 101 3.03 2.81 -19.77
CA ALA A 101 3.48 3.80 -20.76
C ALA A 101 4.62 4.68 -20.22
N ALA A 102 4.49 5.18 -18.99
CA ALA A 102 5.53 5.99 -18.34
C ALA A 102 6.84 5.21 -18.15
N ARG A 103 6.76 3.93 -17.76
CA ARG A 103 7.93 3.05 -17.67
C ARG A 103 8.58 2.83 -19.04
N ALA A 104 7.80 2.55 -20.08
CA ALA A 104 8.31 2.33 -21.44
C ALA A 104 8.98 3.59 -22.00
N ALA A 105 8.46 4.77 -21.67
CA ALA A 105 9.02 6.07 -22.03
C ALA A 105 10.24 6.49 -21.18
N GLY A 106 10.62 5.71 -20.15
CA GLY A 106 11.72 6.06 -19.25
C GLY A 106 11.44 7.26 -18.34
N ALA A 107 10.16 7.60 -18.10
CA ALA A 107 9.77 8.84 -17.41
C ALA A 107 10.32 8.97 -15.98
N PHE A 108 10.67 7.85 -15.33
CA PHE A 108 11.17 7.80 -13.95
C PHE A 108 12.65 7.42 -13.86
N ALA A 109 13.41 7.47 -14.96
CA ALA A 109 14.81 7.05 -14.97
C ALA A 109 15.70 7.87 -14.01
N SER A 110 15.36 9.13 -13.75
CA SER A 110 16.08 9.99 -12.79
C SER A 110 15.61 9.84 -11.35
N GLU A 111 14.50 9.15 -11.10
CA GLU A 111 13.87 9.03 -9.78
C GLU A 111 14.05 7.63 -9.16
N ILE A 112 14.12 6.59 -10.00
CA ILE A 112 14.23 5.19 -9.56
C ILE A 112 15.70 4.80 -9.41
N VAL A 113 16.09 4.43 -8.19
CA VAL A 113 17.39 3.81 -7.92
C VAL A 113 17.25 2.28 -8.01
N PRO A 114 17.94 1.60 -8.94
CA PRO A 114 17.87 0.15 -9.05
C PRO A 114 18.51 -0.53 -7.84
N LEU A 115 17.87 -1.57 -7.32
CA LEU A 115 18.42 -2.42 -6.28
C LEU A 115 18.95 -3.71 -6.90
N GLU A 116 20.17 -4.11 -6.54
CA GLU A 116 20.80 -5.31 -7.07
C GLU A 116 20.17 -6.59 -6.48
N ALA A 117 19.69 -7.47 -7.36
CA ALA A 117 19.14 -8.75 -6.94
C ALA A 117 20.24 -9.66 -6.36
N GLY A 118 20.10 -10.05 -5.09
CA GLY A 118 21.07 -10.91 -4.40
C GLY A 118 22.01 -10.17 -3.45
N ALA A 119 21.91 -8.84 -3.33
CA ALA A 119 22.51 -8.14 -2.20
C ALA A 119 21.96 -8.73 -0.87
N PRO A 120 22.74 -8.77 0.22
CA PRO A 120 22.32 -9.43 1.46
C PRO A 120 21.05 -8.81 2.08
N TRP A 121 20.74 -7.55 1.75
CA TRP A 121 19.50 -6.84 2.10
C TRP A 121 18.40 -6.92 1.04
N CYS A 122 18.70 -7.43 -0.16
CA CYS A 122 17.75 -7.72 -1.22
C CYS A 122 17.59 -9.24 -1.36
N ARG A 123 16.76 -9.84 -0.51
CA ARG A 123 16.24 -11.17 -0.84
C ARG A 123 15.54 -11.05 -2.18
N ARG A 124 16.02 -11.79 -3.18
CA ARG A 124 15.30 -11.95 -4.43
C ARG A 124 13.88 -12.39 -4.04
N MET A 125 12.87 -11.57 -4.31
CA MET A 125 11.50 -12.05 -4.37
C MET A 125 11.44 -12.97 -5.58
N THR A 126 11.96 -14.20 -5.43
CA THR A 126 11.59 -15.28 -6.32
C THR A 126 10.15 -15.60 -5.99
N ASP A 127 9.23 -14.91 -6.65
CA ASP A 127 8.01 -15.55 -7.07
C ASP A 127 8.28 -16.12 -8.47
N PRO A 128 8.50 -17.44 -8.62
CA PRO A 128 8.53 -18.08 -9.94
C PRO A 128 7.17 -18.01 -10.64
N GLY A 129 6.13 -17.50 -9.98
CA GLY A 129 4.73 -17.55 -10.38
C GLY A 129 4.01 -16.21 -10.46
N HIS A 130 4.65 -15.04 -10.36
CA HIS A 130 4.02 -13.80 -10.81
C HIS A 130 4.31 -13.65 -12.29
N PRO A 131 3.38 -13.99 -13.20
CA PRO A 131 3.63 -13.77 -14.59
C PRO A 131 3.72 -12.26 -14.81
N SER A 132 4.84 -11.80 -15.35
CA SER A 132 4.80 -10.69 -16.29
C SER A 132 3.64 -11.00 -17.24
N ARG A 133 2.62 -10.14 -17.27
CA ARG A 133 1.39 -10.31 -18.07
C ARG A 133 1.68 -11.09 -19.37
N PRO A 134 1.29 -12.37 -19.47
CA PRO A 134 1.36 -13.13 -20.70
C PRO A 134 0.22 -12.69 -21.62
N ASP A 135 0.46 -12.69 -22.93
CA ASP A 135 -0.53 -12.37 -23.97
C ASP A 135 -1.79 -13.26 -23.93
N SER A 136 -1.77 -14.32 -23.13
CA SER A 136 -2.85 -15.28 -22.91
C SER A 136 -3.82 -14.94 -21.77
N TRP A 137 -3.64 -13.82 -21.06
CA TRP A 137 -4.68 -13.37 -20.12
C TRP A 137 -5.95 -13.05 -20.92
N PRO A 138 -7.11 -13.64 -20.57
CA PRO A 138 -8.34 -13.26 -21.24
C PRO A 138 -8.53 -11.76 -21.02
N ALA A 139 -8.72 -11.01 -22.11
CA ALA A 139 -9.22 -9.65 -22.06
C ALA A 139 -10.37 -9.62 -21.04
N PHE A 140 -10.40 -8.59 -20.19
CA PHE A 140 -11.40 -8.42 -19.13
C PHE A 140 -12.81 -8.47 -19.75
N ARG A 141 -13.35 -9.68 -19.94
CA ARG A 141 -14.69 -9.88 -20.48
C ARG A 141 -15.61 -9.59 -19.31
N ARG A 142 -16.59 -8.72 -19.55
CA ARG A 142 -17.71 -8.46 -18.64
C ARG A 142 -18.36 -9.80 -18.29
N HIS A 143 -17.93 -10.44 -17.21
CA HIS A 143 -18.65 -11.55 -16.62
C HIS A 143 -19.60 -10.96 -15.60
N SER A 144 -20.85 -10.85 -16.02
CA SER A 144 -22.00 -10.60 -15.16
C SER A 144 -22.07 -11.71 -14.11
N TYR A 145 -21.52 -11.46 -12.92
CA TYR A 145 -21.87 -12.24 -11.74
C TYR A 145 -23.33 -11.91 -11.41
N ARG A 146 -24.24 -12.84 -11.74
CA ARG A 146 -25.57 -12.87 -11.14
C ARG A 146 -25.37 -12.96 -9.63
N ALA A 147 -25.86 -11.96 -8.92
CA ALA A 147 -26.00 -11.99 -7.47
C ALA A 147 -26.78 -13.26 -7.08
N ALA A 148 -26.18 -14.10 -6.25
CA ALA A 148 -26.93 -14.99 -5.38
C ALA A 148 -27.21 -14.19 -4.11
N LEU A 149 -28.49 -13.85 -3.94
CA LEU A 149 -29.09 -13.50 -2.66
C LEU A 149 -29.12 -14.74 -1.75
#